data_AF-A0A920SRY1-F1
#
_entry.id   AF-A0A920SRY1-F1
#
_cell.length_a   1.000
_cell.length_b   1.000
_cell.length_c   1.000
_cell.angle_alpha   90.00
_cell.angle_beta   90.00
_cell.angle_gamma   90.00
#
_symmetry.space_group_name_H-M   'P 1'
#
loop_
_entity.id
_entity.type
_entity.pdbx_description
1 polymer ?
#
loop_
_entity_poly.entity_id
_entity_poly.type
_entity_poly.pdbx_seq_one_letter_code
_entity_poly.pdbx_strand_id
1 'polypeptide(L)'
;MESTVVRKEASEESHPQRDPLLLDRAFKARRMVIAGVSSDRRKWSNIMFRRLLDSPYDGELVAVNPARSSIEGQPCYASLLDVRARLITLSCWSQGNTQSMRSALALRVESRHSCAFFGFGEVSGKGPGLQSALIKALDGGTRP
;
A
#
# COMPACT_ATOMS: atom_id res chain seq x y z
N MET A 1 -37.29 -15.68 22.14
CA MET A 1 -37.09 -14.46 21.33
C MET A 1 -35.84 -14.66 20.50
N GLU A 2 -36.00 -15.15 19.28
CA GLU A 2 -34.91 -15.23 18.31
C GLU A 2 -34.59 -13.82 17.80
N SER A 3 -33.32 -13.42 17.90
CA SER A 3 -32.82 -12.16 17.37
C SER A 3 -32.48 -12.36 15.89
N THR A 4 -33.40 -11.99 15.01
CA THR A 4 -33.16 -11.94 13.57
C THR A 4 -32.21 -10.78 13.27
N VAL A 5 -30.93 -11.09 13.03
CA VAL A 5 -29.96 -10.14 12.50
C VAL A 5 -30.35 -9.83 11.06
N VAL A 6 -30.98 -8.67 10.85
CA VAL A 6 -31.24 -8.11 9.51
C VAL A 6 -29.89 -7.76 8.89
N ARG A 7 -29.37 -8.62 8.01
CA ARG A 7 -28.27 -8.25 7.11
C ARG A 7 -28.82 -7.17 6.16
N LYS A 8 -28.33 -5.95 6.31
CA LYS A 8 -28.60 -4.86 5.37
C LYS A 8 -28.04 -5.30 4.02
N GLU A 9 -28.92 -5.56 3.05
CA GLU A 9 -28.52 -5.82 1.67
C GLU A 9 -27.71 -4.62 1.18
N ALA A 10 -26.54 -4.92 0.60
CA ALA A 10 -25.69 -3.90 0.01
C ALA A 10 -26.49 -3.21 -1.09
N SER A 11 -26.67 -1.90 -0.98
CA SER A 11 -27.33 -1.07 -1.98
C SER A 11 -26.62 -1.25 -3.33
N GLU A 12 -27.40 -1.45 -4.39
CA GLU A 12 -26.97 -1.45 -5.80
C GLU A 12 -26.49 -0.05 -6.22
N GLU A 13 -25.43 0.45 -5.58
CA GLU A 13 -24.67 1.56 -6.13
C GLU A 13 -23.87 0.99 -7.30
N SER A 14 -24.20 1.43 -8.52
CA SER A 14 -23.47 1.09 -9.73
C SER A 14 -21.99 1.47 -9.55
N HIS A 15 -21.17 0.49 -9.16
CA HIS A 15 -19.75 0.67 -9.12
C HIS A 15 -19.28 1.00 -10.55
N PRO A 16 -18.51 2.08 -10.76
CA PRO A 16 -17.94 2.37 -12.07
C PRO A 16 -17.21 1.13 -12.59
N GLN A 17 -17.27 0.89 -13.91
CA GLN A 17 -16.65 -0.26 -14.57
C GLN A 17 -15.22 -0.46 -14.03
N ARG A 18 -15.03 -1.48 -13.20
CA ARG A 18 -13.72 -1.81 -12.62
C ARG A 18 -12.87 -2.38 -13.74
N ASP A 19 -11.64 -1.89 -13.89
CA ASP A 19 -10.66 -2.48 -14.81
C ASP A 19 -10.58 -4.00 -14.51
N PRO A 20 -11.01 -4.86 -15.45
CA PRO A 20 -11.09 -6.30 -15.20
C PRO A 20 -9.71 -6.92 -14.97
N LEU A 21 -8.63 -6.23 -15.34
CA LEU A 21 -7.25 -6.69 -15.16
C LEU A 21 -6.58 -6.11 -13.91
N LEU A 22 -7.28 -5.33 -13.07
CA LEU A 22 -6.70 -4.68 -11.88
C LEU A 22 -6.03 -5.69 -10.95
N LEU A 23 -6.73 -6.79 -10.66
CA LEU A 23 -6.21 -7.85 -9.78
C LEU A 23 -5.07 -8.62 -10.44
N ASP A 24 -5.17 -8.89 -11.74
CA ASP A 24 -4.09 -9.54 -12.48
C ASP A 24 -2.79 -8.73 -12.41
N ARG A 25 -2.87 -7.42 -12.60
CA ARG A 25 -1.72 -6.52 -12.47
C ARG A 25 -1.19 -6.44 -11.04
N ALA A 26 -2.04 -6.61 -10.03
CA ALA A 26 -1.64 -6.70 -8.63
C ALA A 26 -0.81 -7.95 -8.34
N PHE A 27 -1.31 -9.11 -8.74
CA PHE A 27 -0.72 -10.40 -8.38
C PHE A 27 0.46 -10.81 -9.27
N LYS A 28 0.53 -10.28 -10.50
CA LYS A 28 1.59 -10.59 -11.48
C LYS A 28 2.56 -9.43 -11.69
N ALA A 29 2.67 -8.53 -10.72
CA ALA A 29 3.60 -7.42 -10.82
C ALA A 29 5.04 -7.94 -10.94
N ARG A 30 5.77 -7.44 -11.94
CA ARG A 30 7.21 -7.77 -12.15
C ARG A 30 8.16 -6.87 -11.38
N ARG A 31 7.63 -5.84 -10.73
CA ARG A 31 8.39 -4.90 -9.91
C ARG A 31 7.50 -4.41 -8.78
N MET A 32 8.01 -4.52 -7.55
CA MET A 32 7.30 -4.17 -6.33
C MET A 32 8.17 -3.24 -5.49
N VAL A 33 7.58 -2.14 -5.03
CA VAL A 33 8.29 -1.06 -4.35
C VAL A 33 7.69 -0.85 -2.98
N ILE A 34 8.45 -1.20 -1.95
CA ILE A 34 7.95 -1.26 -0.57
C ILE A 34 8.44 0.00 0.16
N ALA A 35 7.49 0.81 0.60
CA ALA A 35 7.77 2.07 1.28
C ALA A 35 7.84 1.89 2.80
N GLY A 36 8.90 2.42 3.41
CA GLY A 36 9.10 2.31 4.85
C GLY A 36 9.72 0.98 5.29
N VAL A 37 10.46 0.30 4.39
CA VAL A 37 11.23 -0.88 4.79
C VAL A 37 12.25 -0.45 5.83
N SER A 38 12.20 -1.06 7.01
CA SER A 38 13.15 -0.80 8.09
C SER A 38 14.43 -1.63 7.89
N SER A 39 15.56 -1.13 8.37
CA SER A 39 16.78 -1.93 8.52
C SER A 39 16.80 -2.77 9.80
N ASP A 40 15.96 -2.44 10.79
CA ASP A 40 15.79 -3.27 11.98
C ASP A 40 15.03 -4.56 11.59
N ARG A 41 15.74 -5.69 11.68
CA ARG A 41 15.25 -7.02 11.31
C ARG A 41 14.08 -7.55 12.13
N ARG A 42 13.77 -6.89 13.26
CA ARG A 42 12.62 -7.21 14.12
C ARG A 42 11.36 -6.47 13.70
N LYS A 43 11.48 -5.37 12.94
CA LYS A 43 10.31 -4.63 12.46
C LYS A 43 9.61 -5.41 11.36
N TRP A 44 8.28 -5.43 11.44
CA TRP A 44 7.43 -6.17 10.52
C TRP A 44 7.72 -5.86 9.04
N SER A 45 8.03 -4.61 8.71
CA SER A 45 8.36 -4.21 7.33
C SER A 45 9.65 -4.81 6.78
N ASN A 46 10.65 -5.01 7.65
CA ASN A 46 11.84 -5.76 7.27
C ASN A 46 11.53 -7.25 7.14
N ILE A 47 10.76 -7.81 8.07
CA ILE A 47 10.37 -9.22 8.04
C ILE A 47 9.69 -9.54 6.71
N MET A 48 8.71 -8.73 6.28
CA MET A 48 8.02 -8.94 5.01
C MET A 48 8.94 -8.77 3.80
N PHE A 49 9.78 -7.73 3.80
CA PHE A 49 10.75 -7.51 2.72
C PHE A 49 11.70 -8.70 2.55
N ARG A 50 12.27 -9.22 3.65
CA ARG A 50 13.14 -10.39 3.63
C ARG A 50 12.38 -11.64 3.16
N ARG A 51 11.15 -11.86 3.62
CA ARG A 51 10.33 -13.01 3.18
C ARG A 51 10.06 -12.98 1.68
N LEU A 52 9.85 -11.79 1.10
CA LEU A 52 9.67 -11.64 -0.34
C LEU A 52 10.97 -11.91 -1.10
N LEU A 53 12.12 -11.48 -0.57
CA LEU A 53 13.43 -11.81 -1.15
C LEU A 53 13.74 -13.31 -1.10
N ASP A 54 13.34 -13.99 -0.02
CA ASP A 54 13.52 -15.43 0.15
C ASP A 54 12.46 -16.27 -0.61
N SER A 55 11.48 -15.63 -1.25
CA SER A 55 10.38 -16.28 -1.95
C SER A 55 10.71 -16.53 -3.44
N PRO A 56 9.97 -17.40 -4.15
CA PRO A 56 10.14 -17.61 -5.59
C PRO A 56 9.57 -16.46 -6.44
N TYR A 57 9.42 -15.25 -5.88
CA TYR A 57 9.00 -14.07 -6.63
C TYR A 57 10.06 -13.74 -7.69
N ASP A 58 9.66 -13.78 -8.96
CA ASP A 58 10.53 -13.60 -10.12
C ASP A 58 10.66 -12.13 -10.57
N GLY A 59 10.03 -11.22 -9.83
CA GLY A 59 10.10 -9.78 -10.07
C GLY A 59 11.16 -9.07 -9.25
N GLU A 60 11.35 -7.78 -9.54
CA GLU A 60 12.26 -6.90 -8.82
C GLU A 60 11.60 -6.37 -7.52
N LEU A 61 12.35 -6.39 -6.42
CA LEU A 61 11.95 -5.81 -5.14
C LEU A 61 12.78 -4.56 -4.83
N VAL A 62 12.10 -3.44 -4.60
CA VAL A 62 12.74 -2.14 -4.33
C VAL A 62 12.34 -1.65 -2.95
N ALA A 63 13.31 -1.34 -2.10
CA ALA A 63 13.06 -0.75 -0.79
C ALA A 63 13.08 0.78 -0.87
N VAL A 64 12.20 1.45 -0.14
CA VAL A 64 12.25 2.90 0.08
C VAL A 64 12.38 3.22 1.57
N ASN A 65 13.45 3.91 1.92
CA ASN A 65 13.74 4.40 3.26
C ASN A 65 14.66 5.63 3.18
N PRO A 66 14.21 6.82 3.61
CA PRO A 66 15.01 8.05 3.56
C PRO A 66 16.36 7.97 4.27
N ALA A 67 16.47 7.11 5.28
CA ALA A 67 17.64 7.02 6.16
C ALA A 67 18.64 5.94 5.73
N ARG A 68 18.39 5.18 4.65
CA ARG A 68 19.23 4.05 4.24
C ARG A 68 19.42 4.02 2.73
N SER A 69 20.64 3.69 2.31
CA SER A 69 20.98 3.46 0.89
C SER A 69 20.91 1.98 0.47
N SER A 70 20.89 1.05 1.43
CA SER A 70 20.69 -0.38 1.20
C SER A 70 20.01 -1.07 2.39
N ILE A 71 19.20 -2.11 2.10
CA ILE A 71 18.52 -2.95 3.10
C ILE A 71 18.50 -4.40 2.59
N GLU A 72 18.88 -5.36 3.45
CA GLU A 72 18.99 -6.80 3.09
C GLU A 72 19.79 -7.04 1.80
N GLY A 73 20.83 -6.23 1.55
CA GLY A 73 21.67 -6.32 0.35
C GLY A 73 21.07 -5.72 -0.93
N GLN A 74 19.84 -5.20 -0.87
CA GLN A 74 19.18 -4.54 -2.01
C GLN A 74 19.37 -3.02 -1.96
N PRO A 75 19.44 -2.34 -3.13
CA PRO A 75 19.39 -0.89 -3.22
C PRO A 75 18.14 -0.31 -2.54
N CYS A 76 18.32 0.78 -1.81
CA CYS A 76 17.24 1.47 -1.14
C CYS A 76 17.18 2.94 -1.56
N TYR A 77 16.01 3.38 -2.00
CA TYR A 77 15.79 4.76 -2.43
C TYR A 77 15.31 5.61 -1.26
N ALA A 78 15.69 6.90 -1.26
CA ALA A 78 15.31 7.82 -0.21
C ALA A 78 13.82 8.20 -0.29
N SER A 79 13.29 8.32 -1.51
CA SER A 79 11.90 8.68 -1.77
C SER A 79 11.26 7.76 -2.82
N LEU A 80 9.94 7.62 -2.75
CA LEU A 80 9.15 6.99 -3.81
C LEU A 80 9.32 7.72 -5.15
N LEU A 81 9.53 9.04 -5.11
CA LEU A 81 9.72 9.86 -6.31
C LEU A 81 11.01 9.53 -7.08
N ASP A 82 12.00 8.94 -6.40
CA ASP A 82 13.26 8.54 -7.01
C ASP A 82 13.11 7.19 -7.75
N VAL A 83 12.01 6.47 -7.50
CA VAL A 83 11.74 5.17 -8.09
C VAL A 83 10.94 5.33 -9.38
N ARG A 84 11.61 5.16 -10.53
CA ARG A 84 10.95 5.07 -11.83
C ARG A 84 10.33 3.68 -12.02
N ALA A 85 9.18 3.38 -11.40
CA ALA A 85 8.59 2.04 -11.46
C ALA A 85 7.06 1.95 -11.30
N ARG A 86 6.51 0.83 -11.79
CA ARG A 86 5.20 0.27 -11.39
C ARG A 86 5.26 -0.10 -9.90
N LEU A 87 4.29 0.37 -9.11
CA LEU A 87 4.42 0.52 -7.66
C LEU A 87 3.35 -0.27 -6.90
N ILE A 88 3.73 -1.33 -6.19
CA ILE A 88 2.87 -1.92 -5.15
C ILE A 88 3.34 -1.38 -3.80
N THR A 89 2.68 -0.35 -3.28
CA THR A 89 3.09 0.31 -2.02
C THR A 89 2.57 -0.42 -0.78
N LEU A 90 3.37 -1.31 -0.23
CA LEU A 90 3.15 -1.79 1.14
C LEU A 90 3.75 -0.77 2.11
N SER A 91 2.92 0.12 2.67
CA SER A 91 3.33 1.14 3.63
C SER A 91 2.97 0.74 5.06
N CYS A 92 4.00 0.46 5.84
CA CYS A 92 3.91 -0.13 7.16
C CYS A 92 3.96 0.91 8.30
N TRP A 93 3.23 2.03 8.23
CA TRP A 93 3.05 2.91 9.39
C TRP A 93 1.94 3.95 9.19
N SER A 94 0.96 4.00 10.11
CA SER A 94 -0.24 4.86 9.98
C SER A 94 0.06 6.35 9.75
N GLN A 95 1.10 6.91 10.38
CA GLN A 95 1.44 8.33 10.22
C GLN A 95 2.20 8.65 8.93
N GLY A 96 2.84 7.67 8.29
CA GLY A 96 3.55 7.85 7.01
C GLY A 96 2.71 7.49 5.77
N ASN A 97 1.56 6.85 5.95
CA ASN A 97 0.76 6.30 4.86
C ASN A 97 0.20 7.38 3.93
N THR A 98 -0.35 8.48 4.45
CA THR A 98 -0.97 9.51 3.61
C THR A 98 0.04 10.18 2.67
N GLN A 99 1.25 10.47 3.15
CA GLN A 99 2.30 11.05 2.32
C GLN A 99 2.82 10.05 1.27
N SER A 100 3.01 8.80 1.68
CA SER A 100 3.41 7.72 0.77
C SER A 100 2.38 7.52 -0.36
N MET A 101 1.08 7.60 -0.03
CA MET A 101 0.01 7.52 -1.02
C MET A 101 -0.04 8.74 -1.93
N ARG A 102 0.15 9.96 -1.41
CA ARG A 102 0.26 11.15 -2.27
C ARG A 102 1.42 11.04 -3.25
N SER A 103 2.58 10.60 -2.80
CA SER A 103 3.72 10.34 -3.69
C SER A 103 3.41 9.23 -4.70
N ALA A 104 2.73 8.16 -4.28
CA ALA A 104 2.29 7.09 -5.17
C ALA A 104 1.26 7.54 -6.23
N LEU A 105 0.44 8.56 -5.94
CA LEU A 105 -0.52 9.13 -6.89
C LEU A 105 0.14 10.11 -7.86
N ALA A 106 1.14 10.86 -7.39
CA ALA A 106 1.97 11.71 -8.25
C ALA A 106 2.73 10.88 -9.29
N LEU A 107 3.07 9.63 -8.94
CA LEU A 107 3.60 8.65 -9.87
C LEU A 107 2.42 8.00 -10.62
N ARG A 108 2.43 8.05 -11.96
CA ARG A 108 1.38 7.40 -12.80
C ARG A 108 1.54 5.87 -12.79
N VAL A 109 1.20 5.23 -11.67
CA VAL A 109 1.39 3.81 -11.44
C VAL A 109 0.18 3.01 -11.90
N GLU A 110 0.41 1.85 -12.54
CA GLU A 110 -0.62 1.03 -13.18
C GLU A 110 -1.53 0.28 -12.20
N SER A 111 -1.09 0.08 -10.95
CA SER A 111 -1.86 -0.60 -9.91
C SER A 111 -1.39 -0.13 -8.55
N ARG A 112 -2.33 0.25 -7.67
CA ARG A 112 -2.03 0.79 -6.33
C ARG A 112 -2.63 -0.15 -5.30
N HIS A 113 -1.77 -0.74 -4.48
CA HIS A 113 -2.22 -1.56 -3.37
C HIS A 113 -1.63 -0.97 -2.11
N SER A 114 -2.49 -0.48 -1.23
CA SER A 114 -2.11 -0.04 0.11
C SER A 114 -2.41 -1.18 1.09
N CYS A 115 -1.40 -1.64 1.82
CA CYS A 115 -1.62 -2.50 2.97
C CYS A 115 -1.24 -1.72 4.24
N ALA A 116 -2.26 -1.23 4.94
CA ALA A 116 -2.14 -0.50 6.18
C ALA A 116 -2.69 -1.38 7.31
N PHE A 117 -1.83 -1.80 8.24
CA PHE A 117 -2.22 -2.85 9.19
C PHE A 117 -3.06 -2.32 10.35
N PHE A 118 -2.80 -1.10 10.84
CA PHE A 118 -3.49 -0.52 12.02
C PHE A 118 -3.37 1.01 12.04
N GLY A 119 -4.22 1.70 12.80
CA GLY A 119 -4.24 3.14 13.02
C GLY A 119 -5.29 3.95 12.24
N PHE A 120 -6.29 3.30 11.64
CA PHE A 120 -7.35 3.95 10.84
C PHE A 120 -8.70 3.91 11.57
N GLY A 121 -9.83 3.73 10.88
CA GLY A 121 -11.16 3.78 11.50
C GLY A 121 -11.42 2.70 12.55
N GLU A 122 -10.57 1.67 12.65
CA GLU A 122 -10.61 0.64 13.68
C GLU A 122 -10.11 1.10 15.05
N VAL A 123 -9.44 2.26 15.14
CA VAL A 123 -9.00 2.85 16.42
C VAL A 123 -9.68 4.19 16.68
N SER A 124 -9.87 4.53 17.96
CA SER A 124 -10.39 5.83 18.39
C SER A 124 -9.36 6.95 18.27
N GLY A 125 -9.78 8.20 18.49
CA GLY A 125 -8.91 9.37 18.40
C GLY A 125 -8.64 9.80 16.95
N LYS A 126 -7.38 9.76 16.51
CA LYS A 126 -6.98 10.25 15.17
C LYS A 126 -7.31 9.30 14.01
N GLY A 127 -7.70 8.07 14.31
CA GLY A 127 -7.94 6.99 13.33
C GLY A 127 -8.92 7.33 12.21
N PRO A 128 -10.16 7.77 12.51
CA PRO A 128 -11.14 8.13 11.49
C PRO A 128 -10.67 9.29 10.59
N GLY A 129 -9.90 10.23 11.14
CA GLY A 129 -9.30 11.34 10.39
C GLY A 129 -8.23 10.86 9.41
N LEU A 130 -7.38 9.91 9.82
CA LEU A 130 -6.38 9.29 8.95
C LEU A 130 -7.04 8.49 7.81
N GLN A 131 -8.14 7.78 8.09
CA GLN A 131 -8.91 7.06 7.06
C GLN A 131 -9.53 8.02 6.05
N SER A 132 -10.16 9.08 6.53
CA SER A 132 -10.76 10.10 5.66
C SER A 132 -9.71 10.79 4.79
N ALA A 133 -8.54 11.11 5.35
CA ALA A 133 -7.43 11.70 4.61
C ALA A 133 -6.83 10.73 3.55
N LEU A 134 -6.78 9.44 3.86
CA LEU A 134 -6.35 8.39 2.93
C LEU A 134 -7.32 8.27 1.74
N ILE A 135 -8.62 8.16 2.02
CA ILE A 135 -9.67 8.10 0.97
C ILE A 135 -9.61 9.35 0.09
N LYS A 136 -9.55 10.54 0.69
CA LYS A 136 -9.45 11.80 -0.06
C LYS A 136 -8.18 11.87 -0.92
N ALA A 137 -7.06 11.37 -0.43
CA ALA A 137 -5.84 11.30 -1.23
C ALA A 137 -6.07 10.40 -2.46
N LEU A 138 -6.62 9.19 -2.27
CA LEU A 138 -6.90 8.24 -3.34
C LEU A 138 -7.88 8.78 -4.39
N ASP A 139 -8.91 9.51 -3.97
CA ASP A 139 -9.89 10.11 -4.89
C ASP A 139 -9.33 11.30 -5.67
N GLY A 140 -8.33 12.01 -5.12
CA GLY A 140 -7.68 13.16 -5.77
C GLY A 140 -6.70 12.81 -6.89
N GLY A 141 -6.31 11.55 -7.04
CA GLY A 141 -5.51 11.07 -8.16
C GLY A 141 -6.36 10.19 -9.06
N THR A 142 -6.95 10.81 -10.10
CA THR A 142 -7.69 10.20 -11.22
C THR A 142 -7.86 8.68 -11.11
N ARG A 143 -9.06 8.26 -10.67
CA ARG A 143 -9.60 6.94 -11.03
C ARG A 143 -9.61 6.86 -12.57
N PRO A 144 -8.96 5.87 -13.19
CA PRO A 144 -9.40 5.45 -14.52
C PRO A 144 -10.84 4.93 -14.44
#